data_AF-A0A497J4K4-F1
#
_entry.id   AF-A0A497J4K4-F1
#
_cell.length_a   1.000
_cell.length_b   1.000
_cell.length_c   1.000
_cell.angle_alpha   90.00
_cell.angle_beta   90.00
_cell.angle_gamma   90.00
#
_symmetry.space_group_name_H-M   'P 1'
#
loop_
_entity.id
_entity.type
_entity.pdbx_description
1 polymer ?
#
loop_
_entity_poly.entity_id
_entity_poly.type
_entity_poly.pdbx_seq_one_letter_code
_entity_poly.pdbx_strand_id
1 'polypeptide(L)'
;MQREEIELRGHIIDSMILPKIFDVIMNMGGEFEILEFEIGKRRELPSYAKLLVMAEKRELLEDILEELQKLGATLTEEKEVNLLPVEKDGVAPDNFYSTTNHKTYIRLNKKWIYVKNPEMDYVIVVKGEEAETKPINELKIGEMVVTGFDGIRIE
;
A
#
# COMPACT_ATOMS: atom_id res chain seq x y z
N MET A 1 -9.68 -13.21 14.79
CA MET A 1 -9.72 -13.23 13.33
C MET A 1 -9.90 -11.80 12.84
N GLN A 2 -8.86 -11.29 12.20
CA GLN A 2 -8.79 -9.97 11.57
C GLN A 2 -9.14 -10.11 10.10
N ARG A 3 -9.71 -9.08 9.48
CA ARG A 3 -10.12 -9.11 8.08
C ARG A 3 -9.94 -7.76 7.43
N GLU A 4 -9.57 -7.76 6.16
CA GLU A 4 -9.39 -6.54 5.38
C GLU A 4 -9.77 -6.75 3.91
N GLU A 5 -10.40 -5.75 3.31
CA GLU A 5 -10.85 -5.82 1.92
C GLU A 5 -9.75 -5.27 0.99
N ILE A 6 -9.44 -6.02 -0.05
CA ILE A 6 -8.55 -5.60 -1.13
C ILE A 6 -9.28 -5.61 -2.47
N GLU A 7 -8.91 -4.66 -3.32
CA GLU A 7 -9.27 -4.57 -4.73
C GLU A 7 -8.07 -4.87 -5.62
N LEU A 8 -8.37 -5.51 -6.74
CA LEU A 8 -7.43 -5.77 -7.82
C LEU A 8 -8.01 -5.16 -9.08
N ARG A 9 -7.21 -4.36 -9.79
CA ARG A 9 -7.57 -3.72 -11.06
C ARG A 9 -6.46 -3.97 -12.08
N GLY A 10 -6.79 -4.55 -13.23
CA GLY A 10 -5.83 -4.78 -14.30
C GLY A 10 -6.19 -5.92 -15.24
N HIS A 11 -5.23 -6.45 -16.00
CA HIS A 11 -5.43 -7.66 -16.80
C HIS A 11 -5.37 -8.90 -15.90
N ILE A 12 -6.36 -9.07 -15.03
CA ILE A 12 -6.36 -10.08 -13.96
C ILE A 12 -6.23 -11.51 -14.53
N ILE A 13 -6.82 -11.76 -15.70
CA ILE A 13 -6.83 -13.08 -16.35
C ILE A 13 -5.52 -13.35 -17.10
N ASP A 14 -5.02 -12.39 -17.89
CA ASP A 14 -3.85 -12.60 -18.76
C ASP A 14 -2.52 -12.64 -17.97
N SER A 15 -2.48 -12.02 -16.77
CA SER A 15 -1.26 -11.88 -15.96
C SER A 15 -1.08 -12.97 -14.88
N MET A 16 -2.02 -13.91 -14.74
CA MET A 16 -2.02 -14.92 -13.66
C MET A 16 -1.88 -14.31 -12.25
N ILE A 17 -2.35 -13.08 -12.05
CA ILE A 17 -2.16 -12.36 -10.79
C ILE A 17 -3.03 -12.92 -9.67
N LEU A 18 -4.26 -13.35 -9.99
CA LEU A 18 -5.18 -13.93 -9.02
C LEU A 18 -4.67 -15.25 -8.42
N PRO A 19 -4.25 -16.25 -9.23
CA PRO A 19 -3.66 -17.46 -8.68
C PRO A 19 -2.47 -17.18 -7.76
N LYS A 20 -1.58 -16.24 -8.13
CA LYS A 20 -0.44 -15.86 -7.29
C LYS A 20 -0.88 -15.25 -5.96
N ILE A 21 -1.90 -14.40 -5.97
CA ILE A 21 -2.46 -13.79 -4.76
C ILE A 21 -3.06 -14.85 -3.84
N PHE A 22 -3.82 -15.78 -4.39
CA PHE A 22 -4.38 -16.89 -3.61
C PHE A 22 -3.28 -17.76 -3.02
N ASP A 23 -2.25 -18.08 -3.81
CA ASP A 23 -1.10 -18.85 -3.35
C ASP A 23 -0.37 -18.14 -2.20
N VAL A 24 -0.14 -16.83 -2.30
CA VAL A 24 0.49 -16.04 -1.22
C VAL A 24 -0.35 -16.10 0.06
N ILE A 25 -1.65 -15.81 -0.03
CA ILE A 25 -2.55 -15.82 1.13
C ILE A 25 -2.55 -17.20 1.81
N MET A 26 -2.71 -18.28 1.03
CA MET A 26 -2.73 -19.65 1.55
C MET A 26 -1.38 -20.08 2.13
N ASN A 27 -0.26 -19.75 1.48
CA ASN A 27 1.08 -20.12 1.94
C ASN A 27 1.46 -19.43 3.25
N MET A 28 0.94 -18.23 3.49
CA MET A 28 1.13 -17.48 4.74
C MET A 28 0.12 -17.91 5.83
N GLY A 29 -0.83 -18.80 5.52
CA GLY A 29 -1.83 -19.27 6.48
C GLY A 29 -3.01 -18.32 6.68
N GLY A 30 -3.25 -17.43 5.71
CA GLY A 30 -4.46 -16.63 5.63
C GLY A 30 -5.59 -17.34 4.88
N GLU A 31 -6.79 -16.80 5.01
CA GLU A 31 -7.98 -17.20 4.27
C GLU A 31 -8.46 -16.04 3.39
N PHE A 32 -9.21 -16.34 2.33
CA PHE A 32 -9.80 -15.31 1.48
C PHE A 32 -11.22 -15.67 1.04
N GLU A 33 -12.02 -14.64 0.80
CA GLU A 33 -13.34 -14.73 0.20
C GLU A 33 -13.44 -13.77 -0.99
N ILE A 34 -14.01 -14.22 -2.11
CA ILE A 34 -14.25 -13.36 -3.27
C ILE A 34 -15.58 -12.64 -3.07
N LEU A 35 -15.53 -11.32 -2.87
CA LEU A 35 -16.73 -10.50 -2.69
C LEU A 35 -17.32 -10.06 -4.03
N GLU A 36 -16.47 -9.67 -4.98
CA GLU A 36 -16.88 -9.20 -6.29
C GLU A 36 -15.86 -9.61 -7.34
N PHE A 37 -16.34 -10.00 -8.52
CA PHE A 37 -15.47 -10.36 -9.63
C PHE A 37 -16.09 -9.94 -10.97
N GLU A 38 -15.49 -8.94 -11.61
CA GLU A 38 -15.88 -8.48 -12.93
C GLU A 38 -14.78 -8.77 -13.95
N ILE A 39 -15.12 -9.60 -14.94
CA ILE A 39 -14.23 -9.88 -16.06
C ILE A 39 -14.45 -8.81 -17.13
N GLY A 40 -13.36 -8.13 -17.52
CA GLY A 40 -13.37 -7.22 -18.66
C GLY A 40 -13.86 -7.94 -19.91
N LYS A 41 -14.99 -7.51 -20.48
CA LYS A 41 -15.65 -8.18 -21.63
C LYS A 41 -14.84 -8.15 -22.92
N ARG A 42 -13.71 -7.43 -22.95
CA ARG A 42 -12.75 -7.30 -24.07
C ARG A 42 -11.34 -7.28 -23.52
N ARG A 43 -10.35 -7.73 -24.31
CA ARG A 43 -8.91 -7.75 -23.94
C ARG A 43 -8.38 -6.41 -23.42
N GLU A 44 -8.96 -5.30 -23.86
CA GLU A 44 -8.55 -3.93 -23.53
C GLU A 44 -9.20 -3.39 -22.24
N LEU A 45 -10.23 -4.06 -21.72
CA LEU A 45 -10.95 -3.62 -20.53
C LEU A 45 -10.33 -4.27 -19.27
N PRO A 46 -9.98 -3.48 -18.24
CA PRO A 46 -9.45 -4.04 -17.02
C PRO A 46 -10.50 -4.93 -16.36
N SER A 47 -10.05 -6.07 -15.86
CA SER A 47 -10.83 -6.88 -14.94
C SER A 47 -10.70 -6.31 -13.54
N TYR A 48 -11.73 -6.52 -12.72
CA TYR A 48 -11.81 -6.08 -11.35
C TYR A 48 -12.12 -7.26 -10.44
N ALA A 49 -11.43 -7.35 -9.31
CA ALA A 49 -11.74 -8.32 -8.27
C ALA A 49 -11.70 -7.63 -6.90
N LYS A 50 -12.68 -7.93 -6.06
CA LYS A 50 -12.70 -7.54 -4.66
C LYS A 50 -12.63 -8.79 -3.80
N LEU A 51 -11.65 -8.82 -2.90
CA LEU A 51 -11.38 -9.96 -2.02
C LEU A 51 -11.40 -9.49 -0.57
N LEU A 52 -11.97 -10.32 0.31
CA LEU A 52 -11.81 -10.19 1.75
C LEU A 52 -10.69 -11.12 2.18
N VAL A 53 -9.61 -10.58 2.72
CA VAL A 53 -8.48 -11.35 3.28
C VAL A 53 -8.66 -11.46 4.78
N MET A 54 -8.48 -12.66 5.33
CA MET A 54 -8.69 -12.96 6.74
C MET A 54 -7.46 -13.67 7.32
N ALA A 55 -7.10 -13.32 8.56
CA ALA A 55 -6.02 -13.97 9.29
C ALA A 55 -6.35 -14.06 10.78
N GLU A 56 -5.73 -15.01 11.50
CA GLU A 56 -5.97 -15.15 12.94
C GLU A 56 -5.46 -13.95 13.75
N LYS A 57 -4.31 -13.40 13.36
CA LYS A 57 -3.58 -12.30 14.02
C LYS A 57 -3.47 -11.07 13.12
N ARG A 58 -3.33 -9.89 13.73
CA ARG A 58 -3.14 -8.61 13.00
C ARG A 58 -1.79 -8.54 12.29
N GLU A 59 -0.71 -8.92 12.96
CA GLU A 59 0.65 -8.96 12.37
C GLU A 59 0.67 -9.81 11.09
N LEU A 60 0.08 -11.01 11.14
CA LEU A 60 0.01 -11.88 9.97
C LEU A 60 -0.82 -11.28 8.82
N LEU A 61 -1.92 -10.60 9.15
CA LEU A 61 -2.72 -9.90 8.15
C LEU A 61 -1.90 -8.79 7.48
N GLU A 62 -1.13 -8.03 8.26
CA GLU A 62 -0.27 -6.96 7.76
C GLU A 62 0.83 -7.52 6.85
N ASP A 63 1.50 -8.60 7.24
CA ASP A 63 2.50 -9.29 6.41
C ASP A 63 1.91 -9.77 5.08
N ILE A 64 0.71 -10.37 5.11
CA ILE A 64 0.01 -10.82 3.90
C ILE A 64 -0.30 -9.63 3.00
N LEU A 65 -0.89 -8.56 3.57
CA LEU A 65 -1.25 -7.37 2.80
C LEU A 65 -0.02 -6.70 2.17
N GLU A 66 1.15 -6.74 2.82
CA GLU A 66 2.41 -6.24 2.28
C GLU A 66 2.83 -7.01 1.01
N GLU A 67 2.79 -8.35 1.07
CA GLU A 67 3.11 -9.19 -0.09
C GLU A 67 2.09 -9.01 -1.23
N LEU A 68 0.82 -8.82 -0.90
CA LEU A 68 -0.21 -8.57 -1.90
C LEU A 68 -0.05 -7.20 -2.59
N GLN A 69 0.39 -6.17 -1.86
CA GLN A 69 0.72 -4.87 -2.45
C GLN A 69 1.91 -4.96 -3.43
N LYS A 70 2.93 -5.78 -3.14
CA LYS A 70 4.04 -6.05 -4.08
C LYS A 70 3.55 -6.70 -5.37
N LEU A 71 2.42 -7.40 -5.32
CA LEU A 71 1.73 -7.97 -6.49
C LEU A 71 0.71 -7.02 -7.13
N GLY A 72 0.61 -5.77 -6.67
CA GLY A 72 -0.29 -4.75 -7.25
C GLY A 72 -1.73 -4.76 -6.72
N ALA A 73 -1.99 -5.40 -5.57
CA ALA A 73 -3.27 -5.27 -4.86
C ALA A 73 -3.39 -3.88 -4.21
N THR A 74 -4.57 -3.28 -4.30
CA THR A 74 -4.90 -1.99 -3.68
C THR A 74 -6.01 -2.18 -2.65
N LEU A 75 -5.84 -1.77 -1.40
CA LEU A 75 -6.86 -1.89 -0.35
C LEU A 75 -8.17 -1.14 -0.71
N THR A 76 -9.34 -1.75 -0.43
CA THR A 76 -10.67 -1.27 -0.88
C THR A 76 -11.11 0.02 -0.20
N GLU A 77 -10.71 0.23 1.05
CA GLU A 77 -10.82 1.55 1.63
C GLU A 77 -9.60 2.33 1.14
N GLU A 78 -9.81 3.26 0.22
CA GLU A 78 -8.80 4.25 -0.10
C GLU A 78 -8.62 5.16 1.14
N LYS A 79 -7.89 4.64 2.13
CA LYS A 79 -7.59 5.28 3.41
C LYS A 79 -6.64 6.43 3.17
N GLU A 80 -6.81 7.50 3.96
CA GLU A 80 -5.82 8.57 3.99
C GLU A 80 -4.51 8.04 4.55
N VAL A 81 -3.42 8.63 4.09
CA VAL A 81 -2.10 8.33 4.62
C VAL A 81 -2.01 8.69 6.10
N ASN A 82 -1.44 7.80 6.91
CA ASN A 82 -1.17 8.11 8.32
C ASN A 82 0.11 8.95 8.42
N LEU A 83 0.05 10.06 9.15
CA LEU A 83 1.18 10.96 9.34
C LEU A 83 1.50 11.11 10.82
N LEU A 84 2.77 10.91 11.18
CA LEU A 84 3.29 11.21 12.51
C LEU A 84 4.35 12.31 12.43
N PRO A 85 4.38 13.23 13.41
CA PRO A 85 5.42 14.24 13.48
C PRO A 85 6.75 13.61 13.92
N VAL A 86 7.86 14.11 13.38
CA VAL A 86 9.20 13.81 13.89
C VAL A 86 9.38 14.44 15.27
N GLU A 87 9.73 13.61 16.27
CA GLU A 87 9.97 14.06 17.65
C GLU A 87 11.43 14.44 17.93
N LYS A 88 12.37 13.97 17.09
CA LYS A 88 13.81 14.22 17.22
C LYS A 88 14.48 14.31 15.86
N ASP A 89 15.36 15.31 15.69
CA ASP A 89 16.18 15.47 14.49
C ASP A 89 16.92 14.16 14.14
N GLY A 90 16.83 13.77 12.88
CA GLY A 90 17.49 12.57 12.35
C GLY A 90 16.84 11.24 12.76
N VAL A 91 15.62 11.24 13.31
CA VAL A 91 14.92 10.03 13.75
C VAL A 91 13.52 9.99 13.13
N ALA A 92 13.23 8.92 12.39
CA ALA A 92 11.89 8.68 11.85
C ALA A 92 10.93 8.18 12.94
N PRO A 93 9.62 8.50 12.85
CA PRO A 93 8.62 7.92 13.73
C PRO A 93 8.55 6.40 13.64
N ASP A 94 8.04 5.75 14.68
CA ASP A 94 7.76 4.32 14.63
C ASP A 94 6.81 3.98 13.47
N ASN A 95 7.00 2.81 12.87
CA ASN A 95 6.21 2.33 11.74
C ASN A 95 6.23 3.26 10.52
N PHE A 96 7.33 4.00 10.29
CA PHE A 96 7.49 4.78 9.06
C PHE A 96 7.46 3.88 7.83
N TYR A 97 6.91 4.39 6.72
CA TYR A 97 6.99 3.69 5.45
C TYR A 97 8.38 3.87 4.81
N SER A 98 9.08 2.77 4.56
CA SER A 98 10.36 2.76 3.85
C SER A 98 10.12 2.72 2.34
N THR A 99 10.63 3.70 1.61
CA THR A 99 10.39 3.85 0.18
C THR A 99 11.16 2.82 -0.66
N THR A 100 10.65 2.59 -1.87
CA THR A 100 11.33 1.86 -2.95
C THR A 100 11.76 2.83 -4.05
N ASN A 101 12.43 2.34 -5.09
CA ASN A 101 12.78 3.10 -6.28
C ASN A 101 11.62 3.26 -7.29
N HIS A 102 10.43 2.72 -6.99
CA HIS A 102 9.25 2.81 -7.84
C HIS A 102 8.49 4.12 -7.67
N LYS A 103 7.65 4.46 -8.65
CA LYS A 103 6.82 5.68 -8.54
C LYS A 103 5.81 5.47 -7.43
N THR A 104 5.84 6.35 -6.45
CA THR A 104 4.98 6.24 -5.28
C THR A 104 4.00 7.41 -5.26
N TYR A 105 2.75 7.12 -4.89
CA TYR A 105 1.70 8.10 -4.65
C TYR A 105 1.16 7.88 -3.24
N ILE A 106 0.81 8.97 -2.57
CA ILE A 106 0.11 8.92 -1.30
C ILE A 106 -1.26 9.56 -1.43
N ARG A 107 -2.23 9.08 -0.67
CA ARG A 107 -3.57 9.65 -0.59
C ARG A 107 -3.60 10.66 0.56
N LEU A 108 -3.68 11.93 0.18
CA LEU A 108 -3.76 13.05 1.11
C LEU A 108 -4.94 13.94 0.72
N ASN A 109 -5.81 14.26 1.67
CA ASN A 109 -7.00 15.09 1.45
C ASN A 109 -7.88 14.59 0.29
N LYS A 110 -8.10 13.28 0.24
CA LYS A 110 -8.88 12.55 -0.77
C LYS A 110 -8.32 12.65 -2.20
N LYS A 111 -7.04 13.01 -2.33
CA LYS A 111 -6.34 13.09 -3.61
C LYS A 111 -5.10 12.23 -3.58
N TRP A 112 -4.86 11.55 -4.70
CA TRP A 112 -3.58 10.89 -4.94
C TRP A 112 -2.55 11.94 -5.35
N ILE A 113 -1.53 12.13 -4.52
CA ILE A 113 -0.41 13.04 -4.77
C ILE A 113 0.84 12.22 -5.05
N TYR A 114 1.61 12.64 -6.05
CA TYR A 114 2.86 12.00 -6.42
C TYR A 114 3.96 12.36 -5.42
N VAL A 115 4.73 11.36 -4.98
CA VAL A 115 5.90 11.54 -4.13
C VAL A 115 7.08 11.93 -5.01
N LYS A 116 7.62 13.14 -4.80
CA LYS A 116 8.77 13.64 -5.54
C LYS A 116 10.05 12.89 -5.14
N ASN A 117 10.98 12.81 -6.09
CA ASN A 117 12.33 12.24 -5.95
C ASN A 117 12.39 10.74 -5.56
N PRO A 118 11.72 9.81 -6.27
CA PRO A 118 11.70 8.40 -5.88
C PRO A 118 13.11 7.84 -5.67
N GLU A 119 13.36 7.30 -4.47
CA GLU A 119 14.62 6.73 -4.06
C GLU A 119 14.35 5.68 -2.99
N MET A 120 15.15 4.61 -2.97
CA MET A 120 15.01 3.53 -2.00
C MET A 120 15.56 3.92 -0.62
N ASP A 121 15.06 3.27 0.43
CA ASP A 121 15.52 3.41 1.81
C ASP A 121 15.39 4.84 2.40
N TYR A 122 14.42 5.61 1.90
CA TYR A 122 14.02 6.91 2.43
C TYR A 122 12.65 6.87 3.11
N VAL A 123 12.29 7.99 3.74
CA VAL A 123 10.94 8.22 4.26
C VAL A 123 10.20 9.20 3.36
N ILE A 124 8.87 9.21 3.43
CA ILE A 124 8.05 10.21 2.75
C ILE A 124 7.69 11.31 3.73
N VAL A 125 8.08 12.54 3.43
CA VAL A 125 7.72 13.75 4.20
C VAL A 125 6.61 14.49 3.48
N VAL A 126 5.62 14.94 4.23
CA VAL A 126 4.49 15.74 3.74
C VAL A 126 4.62 17.19 4.20
N LYS A 127 4.53 18.13 3.25
CA LYS A 127 4.56 19.56 3.51
C LYS A 127 3.41 20.25 2.78
N GLY A 128 2.33 20.54 3.51
CA GLY A 128 1.11 21.09 2.92
C GLY A 128 0.41 20.06 2.03
N GLU A 129 0.32 20.32 0.73
CA GLU A 129 -0.26 19.40 -0.26
C GLU A 129 0.79 18.66 -1.10
N GLU A 130 2.08 18.80 -0.76
CA GLU A 130 3.17 18.13 -1.47
C GLU A 130 3.82 17.04 -0.61
N ALA A 131 4.35 16.01 -1.28
CA ALA A 131 5.12 14.94 -0.66
C ALA A 131 6.44 14.70 -1.41
N GLU A 132 7.49 14.40 -0.67
CA GLU A 132 8.81 14.08 -1.20
C GLU A 132 9.51 13.02 -0.36
N THR A 133 10.40 12.26 -0.97
CA THR A 133 11.28 11.37 -0.21
C THR A 133 12.39 12.17 0.47
N LYS A 134 12.76 11.79 1.69
CA LYS A 134 13.84 12.42 2.45
C LYS A 134 14.69 11.38 3.18
N PRO A 135 16.03 11.54 3.23
CA PRO A 135 16.89 10.73 4.09
C PRO A 135 16.53 10.88 5.58
N ILE A 136 16.55 9.78 6.33
CA ILE A 136 16.23 9.78 7.78
C ILE A 136 17.11 10.78 8.56
N ASN A 137 18.40 10.84 8.26
CA ASN A 137 19.35 11.72 8.92
C ASN A 137 19.10 13.22 8.66
N GLU A 138 18.28 13.57 7.68
CA GLU A 138 17.91 14.96 7.35
C GLU A 138 16.57 15.40 7.98
N LEU A 139 15.85 14.48 8.64
CA LEU A 139 14.58 14.78 9.29
C LEU A 139 14.73 15.84 10.39
N LYS A 140 13.75 16.74 10.46
CA LYS A 140 13.65 17.82 11.44
C LYS A 140 12.41 17.68 12.29
N ILE A 141 12.52 18.06 13.56
CA ILE A 141 11.40 18.05 14.49
C ILE A 141 10.19 18.79 13.89
N GLY A 142 9.03 18.15 13.96
CA GLY A 142 7.75 18.67 13.47
C GLY A 142 7.46 18.40 11.98
N GLU A 143 8.39 17.82 11.22
CA GLU A 143 8.08 17.31 9.88
C GLU A 143 7.10 16.14 9.96
N MET A 144 6.11 16.12 9.07
CA MET A 144 5.11 15.05 9.02
C MET A 144 5.62 13.92 8.13
N VAL A 145 5.77 12.73 8.70
CA VAL A 145 6.28 11.54 8.01
C VAL A 145 5.17 10.52 7.83
N VAL A 146 5.11 9.90 6.65
CA VAL A 146 4.19 8.80 6.34
C VAL A 146 4.52 7.55 7.14
N THR A 147 3.48 6.95 7.72
CA THR A 147 3.57 5.75 8.55
C THR A 147 2.55 4.70 8.10
N GLY A 148 2.90 3.43 8.30
CA GLY A 148 2.11 2.29 7.82
C GLY A 148 2.00 2.25 6.30
N PHE A 149 0.98 1.52 5.82
CA PHE A 149 0.77 1.27 4.39
C PHE A 149 -0.55 1.87 3.86
N ASP A 150 -1.37 2.43 4.74
CA ASP A 150 -2.64 3.04 4.36
C ASP A 150 -2.40 4.23 3.43
N GLY A 151 -3.19 4.31 2.36
CA GLY A 151 -3.11 5.43 1.43
C GLY A 151 -1.84 5.49 0.62
N ILE A 152 -1.10 4.39 0.42
CA ILE A 152 0.09 4.33 -0.42
C ILE A 152 -0.20 3.51 -1.68
N ARG A 153 0.26 3.98 -2.83
CA ARG A 153 0.16 3.30 -4.12
C ARG A 153 1.49 3.34 -4.87
N ILE A 154 1.93 2.20 -5.37
CA ILE A 154 3.21 2.04 -6.08
C ILE A 154 2.94 1.68 -7.55
N GLU A 155 3.71 2.25 -8.47
CA GLU A 155 3.67 2.03 -9.94
C GLU A 155 5.05 1.69 -10.52
#